data_AF-A0AAN7HC18-F1
#
_entry.id   AF-A0AAN7HC18-F1
#
_cell.length_a   1.000
_cell.length_b   1.000
_cell.length_c   1.000
_cell.angle_alpha   90.00
_cell.angle_beta   90.00
_cell.angle_gamma   90.00
#
_symmetry.space_group_name_H-M   'P 1'
#
loop_
_entity.id
_entity.type
_entity.pdbx_description
1 polymer ?
#
loop_
_entity_poly.entity_id
_entity_poly.type
_entity_poly.pdbx_seq_one_letter_code
_entity_poly.pdbx_strand_id
1 'polypeptide(L)'
;MPIRGPVPVKLYKKDATETLRVGPMTIRVYEDGSLTENRVSSVLLEVPAGKSGPPLHWHRFHDELFLTKGTMTFAMPDGEVTASAGDLMTVPPGAIHSFKNASETEDCECYMTATPGHYVDYFRMLAKAAEAGKPLTPEDVQHLMALFGTFPPDVGSEP
;
A
#
# COMPACT_ATOMS: atom_id res chain seq x y z
N MET A 1 22.53 -22.23 -15.41
CA MET A 1 21.88 -21.08 -16.10
C MET A 1 22.77 -19.86 -15.90
N PRO A 2 22.94 -18.97 -16.88
CA PRO A 2 23.80 -17.81 -16.66
C PRO A 2 23.16 -16.95 -15.56
N ILE A 3 23.92 -16.69 -14.49
CA ILE A 3 23.53 -15.84 -13.34
C ILE A 3 23.27 -14.39 -13.80
N ARG A 4 23.62 -14.04 -15.05
CA ARG A 4 23.50 -12.73 -15.69
C ARG A 4 23.20 -12.88 -17.18
N GLY A 5 22.26 -12.08 -17.67
CA GLY A 5 21.94 -11.88 -19.09
C GLY A 5 21.49 -10.43 -19.32
N PRO A 6 20.99 -10.05 -20.50
CA PRO A 6 20.35 -8.75 -20.68
C PRO A 6 19.00 -8.75 -19.93
N VAL A 7 19.05 -8.54 -18.62
CA VAL A 7 17.85 -8.30 -17.79
C VAL A 7 17.47 -6.83 -17.97
N PRO A 8 16.21 -6.51 -18.30
CA PRO A 8 15.80 -5.14 -18.52
C PRO A 8 15.95 -4.30 -17.24
N VAL A 9 16.41 -3.06 -17.40
CA VAL A 9 16.34 -2.01 -16.38
C VAL A 9 15.31 -0.99 -16.84
N LYS A 10 14.42 -0.57 -15.95
CA LYS A 10 13.32 0.33 -16.29
C LYS A 10 13.38 1.58 -15.41
N LEU A 11 13.35 2.74 -16.07
CA LEU A 11 13.08 4.01 -15.42
C LEU A 11 11.56 4.23 -15.43
N TYR A 12 11.02 4.55 -14.26
CA TYR A 12 9.62 4.95 -14.16
C TYR A 12 9.53 6.46 -13.97
N LYS A 13 8.63 7.10 -14.71
CA LYS A 13 8.30 8.52 -14.55
C LYS A 13 6.90 8.63 -13.96
N LYS A 14 6.74 9.45 -12.92
CA LYS A 14 5.49 9.61 -12.16
C LYS A 14 4.26 9.92 -13.02
N ASP A 15 4.45 10.70 -14.08
CA ASP A 15 3.40 11.12 -15.02
C ASP A 15 2.99 10.00 -16.01
N ALA A 16 3.80 8.95 -16.14
CA ALA A 16 3.57 7.82 -17.03
C ALA A 16 3.23 6.51 -16.29
N THR A 17 3.11 6.54 -14.96
CA THR A 17 2.69 5.37 -14.17
C THR A 17 1.20 5.09 -14.32
N GLU A 18 0.82 3.82 -14.24
CA GLU A 18 -0.56 3.43 -13.97
C GLU A 18 -1.06 4.14 -12.70
N THR A 19 -2.27 4.67 -12.75
CA THR A 19 -2.89 5.44 -11.66
C THR A 19 -4.16 4.74 -11.20
N LEU A 20 -4.21 4.40 -9.92
CA LEU A 20 -5.35 3.75 -9.27
C LEU A 20 -5.97 4.73 -8.26
N ARG A 21 -7.31 4.75 -8.18
CA ARG A 21 -8.03 5.56 -7.18
C ARG A 21 -8.67 4.63 -6.16
N VAL A 22 -8.22 4.70 -4.90
CA VAL A 22 -8.69 3.84 -3.81
C VAL A 22 -9.11 4.71 -2.64
N GLY A 23 -10.42 4.82 -2.44
CA GLY A 23 -10.97 5.77 -1.47
C GLY A 23 -10.51 7.21 -1.77
N PRO A 24 -9.98 7.95 -0.77
CA PRO A 24 -9.45 9.30 -1.00
C PRO A 24 -8.05 9.30 -1.64
N MET A 25 -7.37 8.16 -1.72
CA MET A 25 -5.96 8.09 -2.15
C MET A 25 -5.84 7.92 -3.66
N THR A 26 -4.77 8.51 -4.21
CA THR A 26 -4.28 8.17 -5.55
C THR A 26 -3.03 7.33 -5.40
N ILE A 27 -3.01 6.16 -6.04
CA ILE A 27 -1.87 5.24 -6.01
C ILE A 27 -1.23 5.22 -7.39
N ARG A 28 0.08 5.46 -7.46
CA ARG A 28 0.86 5.36 -8.70
C ARG A 28 1.73 4.13 -8.68
N VAL A 29 1.51 3.24 -9.63
CA VAL A 29 2.24 1.97 -9.68
C VAL A 29 3.60 2.18 -10.35
N TYR A 30 4.66 2.05 -9.56
CA TYR A 30 6.03 2.10 -10.06
C TYR A 30 6.50 0.71 -10.46
N GLU A 31 6.44 -0.30 -9.61
CA GLU A 31 6.82 -1.67 -9.97
C GLU A 31 5.76 -2.62 -9.41
N ASP A 32 5.25 -3.54 -10.21
CA ASP A 32 4.16 -4.43 -9.82
C ASP A 32 4.59 -5.87 -9.57
N GLY A 33 5.90 -6.15 -9.63
CA GLY A 33 6.46 -7.48 -9.47
C GLY A 33 6.88 -8.12 -10.79
N SER A 34 6.42 -7.59 -11.93
CA SER A 34 6.72 -8.14 -13.26
C SER A 34 8.21 -8.11 -13.61
N LEU A 35 8.95 -7.10 -13.17
CA LEU A 35 10.40 -7.01 -13.38
C LEU A 35 11.21 -7.69 -12.28
N THR A 36 10.60 -7.92 -11.11
CA THR A 36 11.29 -8.40 -9.91
C THR A 36 10.98 -9.87 -9.58
N GLU A 37 10.25 -10.56 -10.46
CA GLU A 37 9.79 -11.94 -10.24
C GLU A 37 8.95 -12.05 -8.96
N ASN A 38 8.05 -11.09 -8.74
CA ASN A 38 7.17 -10.98 -7.57
C ASN A 38 7.89 -10.91 -6.22
N ARG A 39 9.19 -10.64 -6.19
CA ARG A 39 9.93 -10.49 -4.93
C ARG A 39 9.60 -9.17 -4.25
N VAL A 40 9.43 -8.09 -5.01
CA VAL A 40 9.12 -6.77 -4.47
C VAL A 40 8.33 -5.93 -5.48
N SER A 41 7.35 -5.19 -5.01
CA SER A 41 6.66 -4.14 -5.76
C SER A 41 6.86 -2.79 -5.09
N SER A 42 6.55 -1.73 -5.82
CA SER A 42 6.60 -0.37 -5.29
C SER A 42 5.51 0.51 -5.87
N VAL A 43 4.95 1.38 -5.03
CA VAL A 43 3.94 2.37 -5.40
C VAL A 43 4.23 3.69 -4.73
N LEU A 44 3.72 4.78 -5.30
CA LEU A 44 3.56 6.05 -4.59
C LEU A 44 2.12 6.16 -4.12
N LEU A 45 1.92 6.35 -2.82
CA LEU A 45 0.64 6.69 -2.22
C LEU A 45 0.55 8.21 -2.12
N GLU A 46 -0.45 8.81 -2.74
CA GLU A 46 -0.77 10.24 -2.60
C GLU A 46 -2.03 10.35 -1.73
N VAL A 47 -1.88 10.94 -0.54
CA VAL A 47 -2.93 11.04 0.49
C VAL A 47 -3.30 12.52 0.68
N PRO A 48 -4.53 12.93 0.30
CA PRO A 48 -4.93 14.32 0.43
C PRO A 48 -4.92 14.80 1.89
N ALA A 49 -4.82 16.11 2.08
CA ALA A 49 -4.88 16.75 3.39
C ALA A 49 -6.08 16.27 4.24
N GLY A 50 -5.81 15.94 5.51
CA GLY A 50 -6.79 15.48 6.50
C GLY A 50 -7.46 14.14 6.17
N LYS A 51 -6.97 13.39 5.17
CA LYS A 51 -7.54 12.09 4.78
C LYS A 51 -6.77 10.93 5.39
N SER A 52 -7.54 9.95 5.84
CA SER A 52 -7.03 8.66 6.28
C SER A 52 -6.82 7.71 5.11
N GLY A 53 -5.83 6.83 5.25
CA GLY A 53 -5.66 5.66 4.41
C GLY A 53 -6.63 4.54 4.82
N PRO A 54 -6.18 3.27 4.81
CA PRO A 54 -7.04 2.13 5.14
C PRO A 54 -7.41 2.13 6.63
N PRO A 55 -8.50 1.42 7.02
CA PRO A 55 -8.73 1.09 8.44
C PRO A 55 -7.55 0.30 9.03
N LEU A 56 -7.50 0.17 10.36
CA LEU A 56 -6.52 -0.73 10.99
C LEU A 56 -6.64 -2.13 10.40
N HIS A 57 -5.50 -2.70 10.03
CA HIS A 57 -5.40 -4.02 9.43
C HIS A 57 -3.98 -4.58 9.64
N TRP A 58 -3.77 -5.82 9.23
CA TRP A 58 -2.47 -6.45 9.24
C TRP A 58 -2.32 -7.40 8.05
N HIS A 59 -1.08 -7.77 7.72
CA HIS A 59 -0.78 -8.70 6.63
C HIS A 59 -0.13 -9.98 7.14
N ARG A 60 -0.55 -11.14 6.62
CA ARG A 60 0.04 -12.44 6.95
C ARG A 60 1.44 -12.61 6.38
N PHE A 61 1.69 -12.04 5.19
CA PHE A 61 2.94 -12.30 4.46
C PHE A 61 3.57 -11.05 3.84
N HIS A 62 2.97 -9.87 4.00
CA HIS A 62 3.54 -8.65 3.43
C HIS A 62 4.43 -7.90 4.42
N ASP A 63 5.69 -7.71 4.04
CA ASP A 63 6.51 -6.62 4.57
C ASP A 63 6.21 -5.35 3.77
N GLU A 64 5.91 -4.26 4.48
CA GLU A 64 5.70 -2.94 3.87
C GLU A 64 6.66 -1.89 4.44
N LEU A 65 7.28 -1.13 3.55
CA LEU A 65 8.18 -0.03 3.91
C LEU A 65 7.64 1.26 3.32
N PHE A 66 7.50 2.28 4.15
CA PHE A 66 6.83 3.55 3.83
C PHE A 66 7.80 4.72 4.03
N LEU A 67 8.39 5.23 2.94
CA LEU A 67 9.24 6.42 2.98
C LEU A 67 8.39 7.68 2.76
N THR A 68 8.33 8.54 3.77
CA THR A 68 7.40 9.67 3.81
C THR A 68 7.95 10.91 3.10
N LYS A 69 7.06 11.65 2.43
CA LYS A 69 7.27 13.03 1.97
C LYS A 69 6.06 13.86 2.36
N GLY A 70 6.26 14.81 3.28
CA GLY A 70 5.18 15.50 3.98
C GLY A 70 5.14 15.04 5.43
N THR A 71 3.94 14.88 5.98
CA THR A 71 3.72 14.36 7.34
C THR A 71 2.63 13.30 7.35
N MET A 72 2.96 12.12 7.87
CA MET A 72 2.04 10.99 7.92
C MET A 72 2.03 10.39 9.32
N THR A 73 0.86 10.25 9.91
CA THR A 73 0.69 9.59 11.21
C THR A 73 0.31 8.14 10.98
N PHE A 74 1.12 7.23 11.53
CA PHE A 74 0.82 5.81 11.61
C PHE A 74 0.14 5.50 12.94
N ALA A 75 -0.88 4.66 12.90
CA ALA A 75 -1.60 4.18 14.07
C ALA A 75 -1.34 2.68 14.25
N MET A 76 -1.02 2.27 15.47
CA MET A 76 -0.78 0.90 15.89
C MET A 76 -1.54 0.64 17.21
N PRO A 77 -1.66 -0.61 17.69
CA PRO A 77 -2.37 -0.90 18.93
C PRO A 77 -1.81 -0.19 20.18
N ASP A 78 -0.52 0.15 20.19
CA ASP A 78 0.19 0.79 21.30
C ASP A 78 0.24 2.33 21.21
N GLY A 79 -0.25 2.92 20.12
CA GLY A 79 -0.34 4.37 19.96
C GLY A 79 -0.22 4.87 18.52
N GLU A 80 0.04 6.16 18.38
CA GLU A 80 0.31 6.80 17.09
C GLU A 80 1.73 7.36 17.05
N VAL A 81 2.35 7.32 15.86
CA VAL A 81 3.64 7.96 15.59
C VAL A 81 3.59 8.73 14.28
N THR A 82 4.13 9.94 14.27
CA THR A 82 4.16 10.79 13.06
C THR A 82 5.53 10.72 12.41
N ALA A 83 5.55 10.26 11.15
CA ALA A 83 6.71 10.30 10.27
C ALA A 83 6.73 11.62 9.50
N SER A 84 7.91 12.23 9.41
CA SER A 84 8.17 13.43 8.62
C SER A 84 8.85 13.09 7.29
N ALA A 85 9.03 14.09 6.43
CA ALA A 85 9.71 13.90 5.15
C ALA A 85 11.12 13.31 5.34
N GLY A 86 11.39 12.18 4.68
CA GLY A 86 12.63 11.42 4.79
C GLY A 86 12.62 10.29 5.84
N ASP A 87 11.60 10.25 6.70
CA ASP A 87 11.44 9.16 7.67
C ASP A 87 10.83 7.91 7.01
N LEU A 88 11.26 6.74 7.50
CA LEU A 88 10.82 5.43 7.05
C LEU A 88 10.05 4.72 8.15
N MET A 89 8.80 4.31 7.86
CA MET A 89 8.09 3.33 8.67
C MET A 89 8.26 1.93 8.07
N THR A 90 8.55 0.94 8.91
CA THR A 90 8.63 -0.48 8.51
C THR A 90 7.53 -1.26 9.21
N VAL A 91 6.73 -1.96 8.44
CA VAL A 91 5.60 -2.77 8.91
C VAL A 91 5.86 -4.23 8.51
N PRO A 92 6.31 -5.08 9.44
CA PRO A 92 6.50 -6.50 9.17
C PRO A 92 5.17 -7.27 9.18
N PRO A 93 5.13 -8.51 8.65
CA PRO A 93 3.98 -9.39 8.75
C PRO A 93 3.48 -9.55 10.19
N GLY A 94 2.16 -9.54 10.37
CA GLY A 94 1.49 -9.61 11.67
C GLY A 94 1.34 -8.27 12.40
N ALA A 95 2.02 -7.21 11.96
CA ALA A 95 1.89 -5.90 12.58
C ALA A 95 0.55 -5.25 12.20
N ILE A 96 -0.27 -4.95 13.22
CA ILE A 96 -1.50 -4.17 13.06
C ILE A 96 -1.12 -2.71 12.88
N HIS A 97 -1.58 -2.11 11.78
CA HIS A 97 -1.25 -0.73 11.45
C HIS A 97 -2.32 -0.06 10.59
N SER A 98 -2.25 1.26 10.52
CA SER A 98 -2.98 2.16 9.61
C SER A 98 -2.17 3.45 9.47
N PHE A 99 -2.54 4.31 8.53
CA PHE A 99 -1.94 5.63 8.39
C PHE A 99 -2.97 6.68 7.99
N LYS A 100 -2.67 7.95 8.28
CA LYS A 100 -3.42 9.13 7.85
C LYS A 100 -2.46 10.26 7.51
N ASN A 101 -2.84 11.14 6.59
CA ASN A 101 -2.13 12.40 6.42
C ASN A 101 -2.35 13.25 7.68
N ALA A 102 -1.26 13.66 8.32
CA ALA A 102 -1.30 14.42 9.58
C ALA A 102 -1.59 15.91 9.36
N SER A 103 -1.41 16.40 8.14
CA SER A 103 -1.66 17.79 7.76
C SER A 103 -3.10 17.98 7.32
N GLU A 104 -3.78 18.99 7.85
CA GLU A 104 -5.13 19.41 7.42
C GLU A 104 -5.10 20.32 6.18
N THR A 105 -3.92 20.77 5.75
CA THR A 105 -3.78 21.78 4.68
C THR A 105 -2.87 21.35 3.53
N GLU A 106 -2.02 20.36 3.71
CA GLU A 106 -1.04 19.92 2.72
C GLU A 106 -1.21 18.44 2.41
N ASP A 107 -1.13 18.09 1.12
CA ASP A 107 -1.11 16.69 0.69
C ASP A 107 0.22 16.02 1.08
N CYS A 108 0.16 14.72 1.36
CA CYS A 108 1.32 13.91 1.71
C CYS A 108 1.52 12.81 0.67
N GLU A 109 2.78 12.43 0.45
CA GLU A 109 3.15 11.29 -0.38
C GLU A 109 3.89 10.26 0.46
N CYS A 110 3.74 8.98 0.12
CA CYS A 110 4.56 7.92 0.66
C CYS A 110 5.02 6.98 -0.45
N TYR A 111 6.33 6.77 -0.56
CA TYR A 111 6.86 5.70 -1.39
C TYR A 111 6.78 4.40 -0.60
N MET A 112 5.93 3.48 -1.06
CA MET A 112 5.69 2.21 -0.41
C MET A 112 6.29 1.08 -1.22
N THR A 113 7.02 0.17 -0.58
CA THR A 113 7.33 -1.14 -1.17
C THR A 113 6.55 -2.24 -0.47
N ALA A 114 6.12 -3.25 -1.20
CA ALA A 114 5.51 -4.45 -0.64
C ALA A 114 6.26 -5.71 -1.09
N THR A 115 6.48 -6.64 -0.16
CA THR A 115 7.10 -7.95 -0.43
C THR A 115 6.20 -9.03 0.16
N PRO A 116 5.72 -10.00 -0.63
CA PRO A 116 5.93 -10.19 -2.06
C PRO A 116 5.21 -9.14 -2.95
N GLY A 117 5.67 -9.01 -4.20
CA GLY A 117 5.27 -7.92 -5.09
C GLY A 117 3.82 -7.93 -5.58
N HIS A 118 3.14 -9.08 -5.55
CA HIS A 118 1.79 -9.24 -6.09
C HIS A 118 0.72 -8.44 -5.33
N TYR A 119 1.05 -7.81 -4.20
CA TYR A 119 0.13 -6.97 -3.43
C TYR A 119 -0.45 -5.80 -4.25
N VAL A 120 0.22 -5.34 -5.31
CA VAL A 120 -0.31 -4.28 -6.17
C VAL A 120 -1.66 -4.66 -6.81
N ASP A 121 -1.90 -5.94 -7.08
CA ASP A 121 -3.16 -6.40 -7.66
C ASP A 121 -4.34 -6.20 -6.72
N TYR A 122 -4.13 -6.18 -5.40
CA TYR A 122 -5.16 -5.81 -4.43
C TYR A 122 -5.69 -4.40 -4.69
N PHE A 123 -4.79 -3.42 -4.86
CA PHE A 123 -5.17 -2.05 -5.16
C PHE A 123 -5.89 -1.93 -6.50
N ARG A 124 -5.47 -2.69 -7.52
CA ARG A 124 -6.15 -2.74 -8.83
C ARG A 124 -7.58 -3.28 -8.68
N MET A 125 -7.78 -4.32 -7.89
CA MET A 125 -9.11 -4.89 -7.64
C MET A 125 -10.02 -3.89 -6.91
N LEU A 126 -9.51 -3.19 -5.90
CA LEU A 126 -10.25 -2.13 -5.21
C LEU A 126 -10.63 -0.97 -6.14
N ALA A 127 -9.67 -0.48 -6.94
CA ALA A 127 -9.92 0.60 -7.88
C ALA A 127 -10.97 0.22 -8.93
N LYS A 128 -10.86 -0.99 -9.51
CA LYS A 128 -11.84 -1.51 -10.47
C LYS A 128 -13.23 -1.64 -9.87
N ALA A 129 -13.33 -2.09 -8.62
CA ALA A 129 -14.61 -2.17 -7.93
C ALA A 129 -15.25 -0.78 -7.72
N ALA A 130 -14.43 0.22 -7.36
CA ALA A 130 -14.89 1.60 -7.23
C ALA A 130 -15.39 2.18 -8.57
N GLU A 131 -14.68 1.94 -9.67
CA GLU A 131 -15.06 2.39 -11.02
C GLU A 131 -16.36 1.76 -11.52
N ALA A 132 -16.65 0.52 -11.12
CA ALA A 132 -17.88 -0.18 -11.49
C ALA A 132 -19.15 0.46 -10.87
N GLY A 133 -19.00 1.45 -9.98
CA GLY A 133 -20.11 2.24 -9.43
C GLY A 133 -21.03 1.50 -8.47
N LYS A 134 -20.67 0.26 -8.09
CA LYS A 134 -21.36 -0.50 -7.05
C LYS A 134 -20.50 -0.46 -5.78
N PRO A 135 -20.99 0.13 -4.68
CA PRO A 135 -20.26 0.09 -3.41
C PRO A 135 -19.96 -1.35 -3.03
N LEU A 136 -18.69 -1.65 -2.72
CA LEU A 136 -18.34 -2.93 -2.11
C LEU A 136 -19.02 -3.02 -0.74
N THR A 137 -19.64 -4.16 -0.46
CA THR A 137 -20.12 -4.43 0.89
C THR A 137 -18.91 -4.66 1.82
N PRO A 138 -19.07 -4.53 3.14
CA PRO A 138 -18.01 -4.90 4.08
C PRO A 138 -17.52 -6.34 3.89
N GLU A 139 -18.40 -7.27 3.53
CA GLU A 139 -18.07 -8.67 3.23
C GLU A 139 -17.21 -8.78 1.96
N ASP A 140 -17.55 -8.05 0.90
CA ASP A 140 -16.74 -8.01 -0.32
C ASP A 140 -15.33 -7.47 -0.03
N VAL A 141 -15.24 -6.40 0.76
CA VAL A 141 -13.95 -5.81 1.16
C VAL A 141 -13.12 -6.82 1.96
N GLN A 142 -13.71 -7.48 2.96
CA GLN A 142 -13.02 -8.49 3.75
C GLN A 142 -12.60 -9.70 2.92
N HIS A 143 -13.44 -10.15 1.99
CA HIS A 143 -13.10 -11.21 1.06
C HIS A 143 -11.89 -10.83 0.20
N LEU A 144 -11.89 -9.62 -0.38
CA LEU A 144 -10.76 -9.11 -1.14
C LEU A 144 -9.50 -8.97 -0.28
N MET A 145 -9.60 -8.46 0.94
CA MET A 145 -8.46 -8.38 1.87
C MET A 145 -7.86 -9.78 2.09
N ALA A 146 -8.70 -10.78 2.37
CA ALA A 146 -8.25 -12.14 2.65
C ALA A 146 -7.54 -12.82 1.46
N LEU A 147 -7.95 -12.54 0.22
CA LEU A 147 -7.28 -13.04 -0.99
C LEU A 147 -5.81 -12.62 -1.07
N PHE A 148 -5.47 -11.48 -0.47
CA PHE A 148 -4.11 -10.94 -0.40
C PHE A 148 -3.52 -11.05 1.00
N GLY A 149 -4.03 -11.97 1.84
CA GLY A 149 -3.50 -12.17 3.19
C GLY A 149 -3.56 -10.92 4.06
N THR A 150 -4.50 -10.02 3.80
CA THR A 150 -4.77 -8.83 4.59
C THR A 150 -5.99 -9.08 5.46
N PHE A 151 -5.96 -8.67 6.71
CA PHE A 151 -7.02 -8.99 7.67
C PHE A 151 -7.32 -7.81 8.60
N PRO A 152 -8.58 -7.64 9.02
CA PRO A 152 -8.91 -6.78 10.15
C PRO A 152 -8.20 -7.19 11.46
N PRO A 153 -8.05 -6.30 12.45
CA PRO A 153 -7.26 -6.55 13.66
C PRO A 153 -7.82 -7.66 14.55
N ASP A 154 -9.14 -7.89 14.48
CA ASP A 154 -9.88 -8.87 15.27
C ASP A 154 -9.87 -10.28 14.63
N VAL A 155 -9.41 -10.39 13.38
CA VAL A 155 -9.30 -11.68 12.70
C VAL A 155 -7.91 -12.26 12.95
N GLY A 156 -7.85 -13.27 13.81
CA GLY A 156 -6.69 -14.15 13.91
C GLY A 156 -6.63 -15.05 12.67
N SER A 157 -5.51 -15.03 11.95
CA SER A 157 -5.35 -15.93 10.80
C SER A 157 -4.62 -17.19 11.27
N GLU A 158 -5.26 -18.36 11.18
CA GLU A 158 -4.52 -19.61 11.37
C GLU A 158 -3.43 -19.76 10.30
N PRO A 159 -2.25 -20.33 10.65
CA PRO A 159 -1.10 -20.47 9.77
C PRO A 159 -1.46 -21.00 8.38
#